data_AF-A0A4Y9F8X0-F1
#
_entry.id   AF-A0A4Y9F8X0-F1
#
_cell.length_a   1.000
_cell.length_b   1.000
_cell.length_c   1.000
_cell.angle_alpha   90.00
_cell.angle_beta   90.00
_cell.angle_gamma   90.00
#
_symmetry.space_group_name_H-M   'P 1'
#
loop_
_entity.id
_entity.type
_entity.pdbx_description
1 polymer ?
#
loop_
_entity_poly.entity_id
_entity_poly.type
_entity_poly.pdbx_seq_one_letter_code
_entity_poly.pdbx_strand_id
1 'polypeptide(L)'
;MLPGGPVVKRGKKREPKPYTGLEALLLFPDHGDYVATLDLMRRFSSAVRYGYKRLLEGEDRKELKREDGPLCTLFRLNTRYADDALLKAEALLTSQRELRENPRKVVFGGRKLLADLA
;
A
#
# COMPACT_ATOMS: atom_id res chain seq x y z
N MET A 1 -36.47 29.16 19.67
CA MET A 1 -35.24 29.81 19.19
C MET A 1 -34.06 28.94 19.63
N LEU A 2 -33.60 28.02 18.78
CA LEU A 2 -32.44 27.15 19.06
C LEU A 2 -31.28 27.59 18.16
N PRO A 3 -30.05 27.74 18.67
CA PRO A 3 -28.92 28.24 17.89
C PRO A 3 -28.43 27.19 16.88
N GLY A 4 -28.17 27.64 15.65
CA GLY A 4 -27.69 26.81 14.55
C GLY A 4 -26.32 26.20 14.84
N GLY A 5 -26.19 24.91 14.55
CA GLY A 5 -24.94 24.15 14.70
C GLY A 5 -23.84 24.60 13.74
N PRO A 6 -22.58 24.23 14.00
CA PRO A 6 -21.42 24.72 13.27
C PRO A 6 -21.40 24.22 11.82
N VAL A 7 -21.35 25.16 10.88
CA VAL A 7 -21.22 24.90 9.44
C VAL A 7 -19.80 24.41 9.14
N VAL A 8 -19.66 23.12 8.84
CA VAL A 8 -18.39 22.53 8.39
C VAL A 8 -18.05 23.07 7.01
N LYS A 9 -17.04 23.94 6.92
CA LYS A 9 -16.55 24.48 5.65
C LYS A 9 -15.95 23.35 4.81
N ARG A 10 -16.62 23.00 3.70
CA ARG A 10 -16.07 22.09 2.68
C ARG A 10 -14.82 22.72 2.08
N GLY A 11 -13.67 22.06 2.24
CA GLY A 11 -12.41 22.49 1.62
C GLY A 11 -12.53 22.61 0.09
N LYS A 12 -11.87 23.61 -0.50
CA LYS A 12 -11.85 23.84 -1.95
C LYS A 12 -11.39 22.58 -2.69
N LYS A 13 -12.20 22.09 -3.65
CA LYS A 13 -11.79 21.03 -4.58
C LYS A 13 -10.62 21.56 -5.42
N ARG A 14 -9.47 20.90 -5.36
CA ARG A 14 -8.32 21.18 -6.23
C ARG A 14 -8.62 20.64 -7.63
N GLU A 15 -8.26 21.39 -8.67
CA GLU A 15 -8.40 20.93 -10.05
C GLU A 15 -7.55 19.65 -10.28
N PRO A 16 -8.07 18.68 -11.05
CA PRO A 16 -7.33 17.47 -11.37
C PRO A 16 -6.09 17.82 -12.20
N LYS A 17 -4.92 17.39 -11.73
CA LYS A 17 -3.66 17.56 -12.48
C LYS A 17 -3.62 16.56 -13.63
N PRO A 18 -3.16 16.94 -14.83
CA PRO A 18 -2.93 15.98 -15.91
C PRO A 18 -1.90 14.93 -15.48
N TYR A 19 -2.21 13.65 -15.73
CA TYR A 19 -1.34 12.51 -15.43
C TYR A 19 -0.93 11.86 -16.75
N THR A 20 0.37 11.72 -16.96
CA THR A 20 0.94 10.94 -18.07
C THR A 20 1.50 9.65 -17.48
N GLY A 21 0.92 8.52 -17.87
CA GLY A 21 1.34 7.18 -17.43
C GLY A 21 1.87 6.33 -18.58
N LEU A 22 2.54 5.24 -18.23
CA LEU A 22 2.84 4.14 -19.14
C LEU A 22 2.03 2.93 -18.69
N GLU A 23 1.39 2.24 -19.64
CA GLU A 23 0.71 0.98 -19.40
C GLU A 23 1.38 -0.14 -20.20
N ALA A 24 1.39 -1.34 -19.64
CA ALA A 24 1.90 -2.54 -20.29
C ALA A 24 0.92 -3.69 -20.05
N LEU A 25 0.55 -4.38 -21.12
CA LEU A 25 -0.29 -5.57 -21.04
C LEU A 25 0.58 -6.80 -20.77
N LEU A 26 0.34 -7.48 -19.65
CA LEU A 26 0.92 -8.80 -19.38
C LEU A 26 0.12 -9.85 -20.15
N LEU A 27 0.77 -10.48 -21.13
CA LEU A 27 0.21 -11.59 -21.90
C LEU A 27 0.70 -12.91 -21.30
N PHE A 28 -0.24 -13.79 -20.95
CA PHE A 28 0.05 -15.13 -20.43
C PHE A 28 -0.43 -16.16 -21.44
N PRO A 29 0.49 -16.89 -22.11
CA PRO A 29 0.12 -17.98 -23.02
C PRO A 29 -0.59 -19.13 -22.31
N ASP A 30 -0.24 -19.38 -21.05
CA ASP A 30 -0.84 -20.39 -20.19
C ASP A 30 -1.71 -19.75 -19.09
N HIS A 31 -2.86 -20.36 -18.82
CA HIS A 31 -3.78 -19.86 -17.79
C HIS A 31 -3.27 -20.12 -16.36
N GLY A 32 -2.49 -21.18 -16.15
CA GLY A 32 -1.85 -21.47 -14.87
C GLY A 32 -0.87 -20.37 -14.48
N ASP A 33 -0.06 -19.89 -15.41
CA ASP A 33 0.87 -18.77 -15.20
C ASP A 33 0.15 -17.47 -14.83
N TYR A 34 -1.00 -17.20 -15.47
CA TYR A 34 -1.85 -16.07 -15.11
C TYR A 34 -2.32 -16.15 -13.66
N VAL A 35 -2.86 -17.31 -13.25
CA VAL A 35 -3.36 -17.53 -11.88
C VAL A 35 -2.22 -17.42 -10.86
N ALA A 36 -1.06 -18.03 -11.13
CA ALA A 36 0.10 -17.97 -10.26
C ALA A 36 0.64 -16.54 -10.10
N THR A 37 0.69 -15.79 -11.21
CA THR A 37 1.14 -14.40 -11.20
C THR A 37 0.18 -13.51 -10.42
N LEU A 38 -1.13 -13.65 -10.63
CA LEU A 38 -2.13 -12.91 -9.85
C LEU A 38 -2.04 -13.20 -8.35
N ASP A 39 -1.88 -14.46 -7.97
CA ASP A 39 -1.73 -14.83 -6.57
C ASP A 39 -0.45 -14.23 -5.96
N LEU A 40 0.67 -14.28 -6.69
CA LEU A 40 1.92 -13.64 -6.28
C LEU A 40 1.77 -12.12 -6.12
N MET A 41 1.15 -11.43 -7.09
CA MET A 41 0.91 -9.98 -7.02
C MET A 41 0.04 -9.60 -5.82
N ARG A 42 -0.97 -10.43 -5.50
CA ARG A 42 -1.85 -10.24 -4.35
C ARG A 42 -1.09 -10.40 -3.03
N ARG A 43 -0.28 -11.45 -2.90
CA ARG A 43 0.56 -11.70 -1.71
C ARG A 43 1.61 -10.62 -1.55
N PHE A 44 2.30 -10.24 -2.62
CA PHE A 44 3.26 -9.14 -2.63
C PHE A 44 2.63 -7.82 -2.21
N SER A 45 1.47 -7.45 -2.77
CA SER A 45 0.77 -6.21 -2.39
C SER A 45 0.37 -6.20 -0.91
N SER A 46 -0.01 -7.36 -0.36
CA SER A 46 -0.34 -7.50 1.06
C SER A 46 0.89 -7.42 1.95
N ALA A 47 2.00 -8.00 1.51
CA ALA A 47 3.31 -7.92 2.17
C ALA A 47 3.83 -6.47 2.24
N VAL A 48 3.68 -5.68 1.16
CA VAL A 48 4.04 -4.24 1.18
C VAL A 48 3.24 -3.49 2.24
N ARG A 49 1.92 -3.73 2.32
CA ARG A 49 1.05 -3.10 3.34
C ARG A 49 1.45 -3.49 4.76
N TYR A 50 1.74 -4.77 4.95
CA TYR A 50 2.22 -5.28 6.23
C TYR A 50 3.55 -4.64 6.61
N GLY A 51 4.55 -4.72 5.73
CA GLY A 51 5.87 -4.13 5.93
C GLY A 51 5.81 -2.64 6.24
N TYR A 52 4.99 -1.88 5.50
CA TYR A 52 4.77 -0.45 5.78
C TYR A 52 4.33 -0.19 7.22
N LYS A 53 3.36 -0.96 7.72
CA LYS A 53 2.86 -0.82 9.09
C LYS A 53 3.93 -1.19 10.13
N ARG A 54 4.69 -2.28 9.90
CA ARG A 54 5.76 -2.72 10.80
C ARG A 54 6.90 -1.70 10.88
N LEU A 55 7.31 -1.16 9.73
CA LEU A 55 8.31 -0.09 9.66
C LEU A 55 7.82 1.19 10.36
N LEU A 56 6.52 1.51 10.32
CA LEU A 56 5.94 2.62 11.08
C LEU A 56 5.97 2.39 12.60
N GLU A 57 5.86 1.14 13.03
CA GLU A 57 5.94 0.73 14.43
C GLU A 57 7.40 0.64 14.93
N GLY A 58 8.38 0.78 14.03
CA GLY A 58 9.80 0.77 14.35
C GLY A 58 10.44 -0.61 14.31
N GLU A 59 9.77 -1.62 13.75
CA GLU A 59 10.36 -2.95 13.58
C GLU A 59 11.53 -2.95 12.59
N ASP A 60 12.52 -3.82 12.84
CA ASP A 60 13.73 -3.90 12.04
C ASP A 60 13.50 -4.59 10.68
N ARG A 61 14.03 -3.99 9.62
CA ARG A 61 13.90 -4.49 8.24
C ARG A 61 14.47 -5.90 8.07
N LYS A 62 15.60 -6.22 8.70
CA LYS A 62 16.26 -7.53 8.56
C LYS A 62 15.46 -8.63 9.26
N GLU A 63 14.86 -8.32 10.42
CA GLU A 63 13.93 -9.23 11.11
C GLU A 63 12.71 -9.55 10.24
N LEU A 64 12.17 -8.55 9.53
CA LEU A 64 10.97 -8.73 8.72
C LEU A 64 11.17 -9.63 7.48
N LYS A 65 12.32 -9.53 6.80
CA LYS A 65 12.58 -10.20 5.50
C LYS A 65 13.39 -11.49 5.54
N ARG A 66 13.92 -11.88 6.70
CA ARG A 66 14.65 -13.15 6.83
C ARG A 66 13.75 -14.32 6.44
N GLU A 67 14.36 -15.46 6.16
CA GLU A 67 13.68 -16.66 5.67
C GLU A 67 12.55 -17.16 6.59
N ASP A 68 12.78 -17.14 7.90
CA ASP A 68 11.81 -17.46 8.97
C ASP A 68 10.98 -16.24 9.42
N GLY A 69 11.17 -15.09 8.78
CA GLY A 69 10.54 -13.83 9.13
C GLY A 69 9.08 -13.76 8.71
N PRO A 70 8.32 -12.77 9.22
CA PRO A 70 6.88 -12.67 8.97
C PRO A 70 6.56 -12.45 7.49
N LEU A 71 7.40 -11.77 6.71
CA LEU A 71 7.13 -11.58 5.29
C LEU A 71 7.23 -12.89 4.50
N CYS A 72 8.22 -13.71 4.82
CA CYS A 72 8.44 -15.00 4.16
C CYS A 72 7.40 -16.03 4.61
N THR A 73 7.12 -16.12 5.91
CA THR A 73 6.22 -17.13 6.47
C THR A 73 4.74 -16.83 6.24
N LEU A 74 4.27 -15.59 6.45
CA LEU A 74 2.85 -15.25 6.34
C LEU A 74 2.39 -15.10 4.88
N PHE A 75 3.24 -14.52 4.03
CA PHE A 75 2.89 -14.24 2.62
C PHE A 75 3.52 -15.25 1.65
N ARG A 76 4.23 -16.26 2.16
CA ARG A 76 4.89 -17.31 1.36
C ARG A 76 5.77 -16.71 0.26
N LEU A 77 6.50 -15.64 0.60
CA LEU A 77 7.43 -14.98 -0.30
C LEU A 77 8.83 -15.51 -0.02
N ASN A 78 9.64 -15.65 -1.07
CA ASN A 78 11.07 -15.85 -0.85
C ASN A 78 11.69 -14.54 -0.31
N THR A 79 12.93 -14.64 0.17
CA THR A 79 13.65 -13.51 0.78
C THR A 79 13.84 -12.34 -0.19
N ARG A 80 13.94 -12.60 -1.50
CA ARG A 80 14.03 -11.55 -2.53
C ARG A 80 12.74 -10.72 -2.61
N TYR A 81 11.59 -11.36 -2.79
CA TYR A 81 10.31 -10.65 -2.86
C TYR A 81 9.94 -10.00 -1.52
N ALA A 82 10.33 -10.59 -0.39
CA ALA A 82 10.17 -9.97 0.92
C ALA A 82 10.99 -8.68 1.04
N ASP A 83 12.25 -8.68 0.55
CA ASP A 83 13.08 -7.47 0.53
C ASP A 83 12.51 -6.40 -0.39
N ASP A 84 12.05 -6.77 -1.59
CA ASP A 84 11.46 -5.83 -2.55
C ASP A 84 10.14 -5.22 -2.01
N ALA A 85 9.36 -6.01 -1.26
CA ALA A 85 8.16 -5.52 -0.59
C ALA A 85 8.50 -4.46 0.47
N LEU A 86 9.57 -4.68 1.26
CA LEU A 86 10.06 -3.69 2.23
C LEU A 86 10.66 -2.47 1.54
N LEU A 87 11.44 -2.64 0.48
CA LEU A 87 12.00 -1.54 -0.30
C LEU A 87 10.88 -0.61 -0.80
N LYS A 88 9.80 -1.20 -1.33
CA LYS A 88 8.64 -0.43 -1.78
C LYS A 88 7.90 0.24 -0.63
N ALA A 89 7.76 -0.43 0.51
CA ALA A 89 7.16 0.14 1.71
C ALA A 89 7.96 1.33 2.26
N GLU A 90 9.29 1.22 2.32
CA GLU A 90 10.20 2.30 2.74
C GLU A 90 10.14 3.48 1.78
N ALA A 91 10.15 3.24 0.47
CA ALA A 91 10.01 4.31 -0.52
C ALA A 91 8.71 5.12 -0.33
N LEU A 92 7.60 4.43 -0.06
CA LEU A 92 6.33 5.08 0.26
C LEU A 92 6.39 5.86 1.58
N LEU A 93 7.04 5.33 2.62
CA LEU A 93 7.22 6.03 3.89
C LEU A 93 8.04 7.30 3.72
N THR A 94 9.15 7.21 3.00
CA THR A 94 10.05 8.33 2.73
C THR A 94 9.33 9.41 1.94
N SER A 95 8.63 9.06 0.86
CA SER A 95 7.82 10.01 0.08
C SER A 95 6.80 10.77 0.95
N GLN A 96 6.16 10.08 1.89
CA GLN A 96 5.16 10.69 2.78
C GLN A 96 5.79 11.65 3.78
N ARG A 97 6.96 11.31 4.31
CA ARG A 97 7.76 12.21 5.15
C ARG A 97 8.21 13.46 4.38
N GLU A 98 8.65 13.30 3.14
CA GLU A 98 9.06 14.40 2.26
C GLU A 98 7.91 15.35 1.93
N LEU A 99 6.71 14.81 1.67
CA LEU A 99 5.49 15.58 1.43
C LEU A 99 4.92 16.25 2.70
N ARG A 100 5.53 16.00 3.88
CA ARG A 100 5.02 16.43 5.20
C ARG A 100 3.57 15.96 5.46
N GLU A 101 3.18 14.87 4.82
CA GLU A 101 1.89 14.22 5.03
C GLU A 101 2.00 13.28 6.24
N ASN A 102 0.86 12.92 6.85
CA ASN A 102 0.87 12.02 7.99
C ASN A 102 0.99 10.55 7.50
N PRO A 103 2.11 9.85 7.74
CA PRO A 103 2.31 8.49 7.23
C PRO A 103 1.28 7.47 7.77
N ARG A 104 0.71 7.72 8.95
CA ARG A 104 -0.35 6.88 9.53
C ARG A 104 -1.68 6.98 8.77
N LYS A 105 -1.88 8.02 7.94
CA LYS A 105 -3.07 8.16 7.10
C LYS A 105 -2.98 7.43 5.75
N VAL A 106 -1.82 6.87 5.42
CA VAL A 106 -1.49 6.26 4.12
C VAL A 106 -2.01 4.81 4.03
N VAL A 107 -2.79 4.36 5.00
CA VAL A 107 -3.37 3.02 4.97
C VAL A 107 -4.26 2.91 3.73
N PHE A 108 -3.80 2.06 2.80
CA PHE A 108 -4.41 1.72 1.53
C PHE A 108 -5.93 1.49 1.70
N GLY A 109 -6.72 2.50 1.31
CA GLY A 109 -8.16 2.54 1.53
C GLY A 109 -8.53 3.26 2.83
N GLY A 110 -8.81 4.57 2.74
CA GLY A 110 -9.58 5.24 3.79
C GLY A 110 -10.97 4.59 3.94
N ARG A 111 -11.59 4.65 5.12
CA ARG A 111 -12.93 4.05 5.37
C ARG A 111 -13.95 4.32 4.27
N LYS A 112 -13.88 5.51 3.66
CA LYS A 112 -14.74 5.90 2.54
C LYS A 112 -14.55 5.03 1.29
N LEU A 113 -13.30 4.73 0.93
CA LEU A 113 -12.96 3.88 -0.22
C LEU A 113 -13.45 2.43 -0.02
N LEU A 114 -13.45 1.95 1.23
CA LEU A 114 -14.00 0.65 1.62
C LEU A 114 -15.53 0.65 1.66
N ALA A 115 -16.16 1.74 2.10
CA ALA A 115 -17.61 1.88 2.14
C ALA A 115 -18.23 2.04 0.74
N ASP A 116 -17.52 2.69 -0.19
CA ASP A 116 -17.97 2.87 -1.57
C ASP A 116 -17.86 1.57 -2.42
N LEU A 117 -17.24 0.51 -1.87
CA LEU A 117 -17.06 -0.81 -2.50
C LEU A 117 -18.02 -1.89 -1.94
N ALA A 118 -18.88 -1.56 -0.97
CA ALA A 118 -19.87 -2.45 -0.35
C ALA A 118 -21.29 -2.09 -0.80
#